data_AF-A0A485MT59-F1
#
_entry.id   AF-A0A485MT59-F1
#
_cell.length_a   1.000
_cell.length_b   1.000
_cell.length_c   1.000
_cell.angle_alpha   90.00
_cell.angle_beta   90.00
_cell.angle_gamma   90.00
#
_symmetry.space_group_name_H-M   'P 1'
#
loop_
_entity.id
_entity.type
_entity.pdbx_description
1 polymer ?
#
loop_
_entity_poly.entity_id
_entity_poly.type
_entity_poly.pdbx_seq_one_letter_code
_entity_poly.pdbx_strand_id
1 'polypeptide(L)'
;MTVLATVYTKIPEGRLAIIFLLMFTFTAGNALKAIITMDRAGMILGWKFFDHAAHLGGTVFGIWYITYGHELTWKNRETLVKIWHEMRTNGPKKRGGSK
;
A
#
# COMPACT_ATOMS: atom_id res chain seq x y z
N MET A 1 1.60 4.98 4.37
CA MET A 1 2.53 5.15 3.23
C MET A 1 2.00 4.71 1.87
N THR A 2 0.94 3.89 1.79
CA THR A 2 0.40 3.38 0.51
C THR A 2 0.08 4.45 -0.52
N VAL A 3 -0.75 5.45 -0.20
CA VAL A 3 -1.13 6.51 -1.15
C VAL A 3 0.10 7.27 -1.64
N LEU A 4 1.02 7.60 -0.73
CA LEU A 4 2.27 8.30 -1.05
C LEU A 4 3.12 7.49 -2.05
N ALA A 5 3.34 6.21 -1.75
CA ALA A 5 4.10 5.31 -2.60
C ALA A 5 3.46 5.14 -3.99
N THR A 6 2.13 5.02 -4.05
CA THR A 6 1.36 4.96 -5.29
C THR A 6 1.59 6.21 -6.16
N VAL A 7 1.45 7.40 -5.58
CA VAL A 7 1.61 8.68 -6.30
C VAL A 7 3.05 8.86 -6.76
N TYR A 8 4.03 8.62 -5.89
CA TYR A 8 5.45 8.78 -6.22
C TYR A 8 5.91 7.77 -7.27
N THR A 9 5.32 6.57 -7.31
CA THR A 9 5.59 5.58 -8.35
C THR A 9 4.96 5.97 -9.69
N LYS A 10 3.78 6.59 -9.68
CA LYS A 10 3.09 7.02 -10.90
C LYS A 10 3.68 8.28 -11.53
N ILE A 11 4.16 9.21 -10.71
CA ILE A 11 4.70 10.50 -11.16
C ILE A 11 6.10 10.68 -10.53
N PRO A 12 7.10 9.90 -10.95
CA PRO A 12 8.43 9.91 -10.32
C PRO A 12 9.15 11.26 -10.49
N GLU A 13 8.86 11.99 -11.56
CA GLU A 13 9.43 13.31 -11.86
C GLU A 13 8.73 14.46 -11.11
N GLY A 14 7.67 14.17 -10.35
CA GLY A 14 6.98 15.17 -9.54
C GLY A 14 7.97 15.81 -8.55
N ARG A 15 8.05 17.14 -8.53
CA ARG A 15 8.98 17.86 -7.63
C ARG A 15 8.32 18.11 -6.27
N LEU A 16 9.07 17.82 -5.23
CA LEU A 16 8.74 18.08 -3.83
C LEU A 16 9.74 19.12 -3.31
N ALA A 17 9.29 19.99 -2.41
CA ALA A 17 10.14 20.97 -1.76
C ALA A 17 10.05 20.82 -0.24
N ILE A 18 11.20 20.83 0.45
CA ILE A 18 11.21 20.96 1.92
C ILE A 18 11.35 22.44 2.23
N ILE A 19 10.27 23.04 2.74
CA ILE A 19 10.21 24.48 3.05
C ILE A 19 11.32 24.87 4.04
N PHE A 20 11.52 24.06 5.08
CA PHE A 20 12.50 24.32 6.14
C PHE A 20 13.96 24.12 5.72
N LEU A 21 14.23 23.50 4.57
CA LEU A 21 15.57 23.24 4.07
C LEU A 21 15.86 24.15 2.87
N LEU A 22 15.80 25.48 3.06
CA LEU A 22 16.06 26.50 2.02
C LEU A 22 15.39 26.18 0.67
N MET A 23 14.11 25.76 0.70
CA MET A 23 13.37 25.38 -0.51
C MET A 23 14.06 24.30 -1.36
N PHE A 24 14.80 23.39 -0.73
CA PHE A 24 15.46 22.29 -1.42
C PHE A 24 14.42 21.41 -2.13
N THR A 25 14.60 21.26 -3.44
CA THR A 25 13.69 20.48 -4.28
C THR A 25 14.32 19.15 -4.70
N PHE A 26 13.49 18.12 -4.74
CA PHE A 26 13.88 16.78 -5.17
C PHE A 26 12.70 16.08 -5.84
N THR A 27 12.98 15.02 -6.57
CA THR A 27 11.94 14.25 -7.27
C THR A 27 11.23 13.30 -6.32
N ALA A 28 9.97 13.00 -6.61
CA ALA A 28 9.15 12.03 -5.91
C ALA A 28 9.78 10.64 -5.93
N GLY A 29 10.45 10.26 -7.02
CA GLY A 29 11.23 9.02 -7.09
C GLY A 29 12.38 8.97 -6.07
N ASN A 30 13.13 10.06 -5.91
CA ASN A 30 14.20 10.14 -4.92
C ASN A 30 13.65 10.18 -3.49
N ALA A 31 12.53 10.88 -3.29
CA ALA A 31 11.78 10.89 -2.03
C ALA A 31 11.39 9.48 -1.59
N LEU A 32 10.82 8.71 -2.52
CA LEU A 32 10.38 7.34 -2.26
C LEU A 32 11.54 6.43 -1.85
N LYS A 33 12.68 6.51 -2.57
CA LYS A 33 13.90 5.76 -2.23
C LYS A 33 14.43 6.14 -0.85
N ALA A 34 14.45 7.43 -0.52
CA ALA A 34 14.88 7.90 0.78
C ALA A 34 13.99 7.40 1.92
N ILE A 35 12.65 7.45 1.75
CA ILE A 35 11.70 6.95 2.76
C ILE A 35 11.87 5.44 2.98
N ILE A 36 11.95 4.64 1.91
CA ILE A 36 12.18 3.19 2.03
C ILE A 36 13.49 2.88 2.75
N THR A 37 14.54 3.64 2.45
CA THR A 37 15.87 3.46 3.06
C THR A 37 15.82 3.84 4.55
N MET A 38 15.15 4.95 4.89
CA MET A 38 14.96 5.39 6.26
C MET A 38 14.13 4.38 7.06
N ASP A 39 13.03 3.86 6.49
CA ASP A 39 12.18 2.88 7.17
C ASP A 39 12.95 1.57 7.43
N ARG A 40 13.76 1.10 6.47
CA ARG A 40 14.64 -0.05 6.66
C ARG A 40 15.72 0.21 7.70
N ALA A 41 16.34 1.39 7.68
CA ALA A 41 17.34 1.77 8.66
C ALA A 41 16.73 1.84 10.07
N GLY A 42 15.55 2.45 10.23
CA GLY A 42 14.83 2.51 11.50
C GLY A 42 14.46 1.13 12.03
N MET A 43 14.10 0.19 11.16
CA MET A 43 13.87 -1.21 11.53
C MET A 43 15.15 -1.92 11.98
N ILE A 44 16.26 -1.77 11.24
CA ILE A 44 17.56 -2.39 11.56
C ILE A 44 18.15 -1.81 12.85
N LEU A 45 18.04 -0.50 13.04
CA LEU A 45 18.56 0.23 14.21
C LEU A 45 17.62 0.19 15.42
N GLY A 46 16.45 -0.46 15.30
CA GLY A 46 15.52 -0.67 16.40
C GLY A 46 14.79 0.59 16.89
N TRP A 47 14.59 1.59 16.01
CA TRP A 47 13.87 2.82 16.35
C TRP A 47 12.39 2.53 16.60
N LYS A 48 11.88 2.93 17.77
CA LYS A 48 10.49 2.68 18.20
C LYS A 48 9.54 3.86 18.03
N PHE A 49 10.04 5.01 17.58
CA PHE A 49 9.24 6.25 17.47
C PHE A 49 8.14 6.16 16.40
N PHE A 50 8.33 5.30 15.38
CA PHE A 50 7.33 5.00 14.34
C PHE A 50 7.22 3.49 14.12
N ASP A 51 6.03 3.02 13.68
CA ASP A 51 5.88 1.66 13.17
C ASP A 51 6.46 1.57 11.75
N HIS A 52 7.79 1.39 11.70
CA HIS A 52 8.55 1.27 10.46
C HIS A 52 8.10 0.06 9.63
N ALA A 53 7.58 -1.01 10.24
CA ALA A 53 7.10 -2.19 9.53
C ALA A 53 5.78 -1.90 8.81
N ALA A 54 4.84 -1.23 9.46
CA ALA A 54 3.59 -0.79 8.83
C ALA A 54 3.85 0.22 7.69
N HIS A 55 4.82 1.13 7.87
CA HIS A 55 5.21 2.06 6.81
C HIS A 55 5.83 1.34 5.60
N LEU A 56 6.78 0.44 5.83
CA LEU A 56 7.41 -0.33 4.76
C LEU A 56 6.39 -1.22 4.05
N GLY A 57 5.53 -1.92 4.80
CA GLY A 57 4.47 -2.77 4.24
C GLY A 57 3.48 -1.98 3.40
N GLY A 58 3.04 -0.81 3.89
CA GLY A 58 2.17 0.09 3.14
C GLY A 58 2.83 0.61 1.86
N THR A 59 4.13 0.93 1.90
CA THR A 59 4.90 1.37 0.73
C THR A 59 5.00 0.28 -0.33
N VAL A 60 5.39 -0.94 0.07
CA VAL A 60 5.48 -2.10 -0.84
C VAL A 60 4.11 -2.40 -1.44
N PHE A 61 3.05 -2.37 -0.63
CA PHE A 61 1.69 -2.58 -1.12
C PHE A 61 1.27 -1.52 -2.14
N GLY A 62 1.57 -0.23 -1.90
CA GLY A 62 1.25 0.85 -2.83
C GLY A 62 1.96 0.71 -4.18
N ILE A 63 3.26 0.39 -4.16
CA ILE A 63 4.05 0.13 -5.37
C ILE A 63 3.46 -1.07 -6.12
N TRP A 64 3.26 -2.20 -5.45
CA TRP A 64 2.71 -3.40 -6.08
C TRP A 64 1.32 -3.18 -6.66
N TYR A 65 0.43 -2.50 -5.93
CA TYR A 65 -0.93 -2.25 -6.36
C TYR A 65 -0.95 -1.42 -7.64
N ILE A 66 -0.11 -0.41 -7.72
CA ILE A 66 -0.13 0.51 -8.85
C ILE A 66 0.57 -0.04 -10.10
N THR A 67 1.52 -0.96 -9.93
CA THR A 67 2.21 -1.63 -11.05
C THR A 67 1.46 -2.87 -11.55
N TYR A 68 0.82 -3.63 -10.65
CA TYR A 68 0.20 -4.91 -11.00
C TYR A 68 -1.17 -5.12 -10.35
N GLY A 69 -1.30 -4.81 -9.06
CA GLY A 69 -2.47 -5.21 -8.27
C GLY A 69 -3.80 -4.63 -8.77
N HIS A 70 -3.81 -3.38 -9.25
CA HIS A 70 -5.00 -2.73 -9.80
C HIS A 70 -5.52 -3.47 -11.04
N GLU A 71 -4.63 -3.76 -12.00
CA GLU A 71 -4.94 -4.53 -13.21
C GLU A 71 -5.45 -5.94 -12.85
N LEU A 72 -4.75 -6.64 -11.95
CA LEU A 72 -5.12 -7.99 -11.54
C LEU A 72 -6.49 -8.02 -10.85
N THR A 73 -6.77 -7.03 -9.99
CA THR A 73 -8.03 -6.94 -9.25
C THR A 73 -9.20 -6.65 -10.18
N TRP A 74 -9.05 -5.67 -11.09
CA TRP A 74 -10.15 -5.25 -11.95
C TRP A 74 -10.42 -6.23 -13.09
N LYS A 75 -9.39 -6.89 -13.63
CA LYS A 75 -9.56 -7.94 -14.64
C LYS A 75 -10.28 -9.17 -14.07
N ASN A 76 -10.01 -9.53 -12.83
CA ASN A 76 -10.63 -10.68 -12.17
C ASN A 76 -11.84 -10.32 -11.28
N ARG A 77 -12.40 -9.12 -11.44
CA ARG A 77 -13.45 -8.59 -10.54
C ARG A 77 -14.63 -9.54 -10.38
N GLU A 78 -15.05 -10.21 -11.45
CA GLU A 78 -16.23 -11.10 -11.42
C GLU A 78 -15.95 -12.34 -10.57
N THR A 79 -14.76 -12.93 -10.70
CA THR A 79 -14.33 -14.06 -9.88
C THR A 79 -14.18 -13.66 -8.43
N LEU A 80 -13.58 -12.50 -8.15
CA LEU A 80 -13.42 -11.98 -6.79
C LEU A 80 -14.77 -11.72 -6.11
N VAL A 81 -15.70 -11.09 -6.83
CA VAL A 81 -17.05 -10.81 -6.34
C VAL A 81 -17.83 -12.10 -6.12
N LYS A 82 -17.70 -13.10 -7.00
CA LYS A 82 -18.30 -14.44 -6.80
C LYS A 82 -17.77 -15.13 -5.55
N ILE A 83 -16.44 -15.19 -5.37
CA ILE A 83 -15.82 -15.75 -4.16
C ILE A 83 -16.31 -15.02 -2.91
N TRP A 84 -16.37 -13.68 -2.94
CA TRP A 84 -16.89 -12.90 -1.83
C TRP A 84 -18.36 -13.21 -1.52
N HIS A 85 -19.21 -13.31 -2.55
CA HIS A 85 -20.60 -13.69 -2.39
C HIS A 85 -20.74 -15.08 -1.78
N GLU A 86 -20.00 -16.07 -2.28
CA GLU A 86 -20.01 -17.43 -1.74
C GLU A 86 -19.56 -17.48 -0.28
N MET A 87 -18.50 -16.76 0.09
CA MET A 87 -18.07 -16.67 1.49
C MET A 87 -19.15 -16.03 2.39
N ARG A 88 -19.82 -14.97 1.91
CA ARG A 88 -20.86 -14.27 2.66
C ARG A 88 -22.16 -15.08 2.78
N THR A 89 -22.54 -15.83 1.74
CA THR A 89 -23.78 -16.63 1.72
C THR A 89 -23.62 -18.00 2.36
N ASN A 90 -22.40 -18.56 2.41
CA ASN A 90 -22.08 -19.82 3.11
C ASN A 90 -21.82 -19.64 4.62
N GLY A 91 -22.19 -18.50 5.22
CA GLY A 91 -22.36 -18.38 6.67
C GLY A 91 -23.29 -19.49 7.19
N PRO A 92 -23.15 -19.91 8.47
CA PRO A 92 -23.68 -21.19 8.95
C PRO A 92 -25.15 -21.33 8.57
N LYS A 93 -25.43 -22.25 7.63
CA LYS A 93 -26.79 -22.71 7.34
C LYS A 93 -27.41 -23.04 8.71
N LYS A 94 -28.42 -22.29 9.12
CA LYS A 94 -29.28 -22.67 10.25
C LYS A 94 -29.79 -24.07 9.95
N ARG A 95 -29.17 -25.06 10.57
CA ARG A 95 -29.60 -26.44 10.57
C ARG A 95 -30.77 -26.50 11.55
N GLY A 96 -31.99 -26.49 11.03
CA GLY A 96 -33.22 -26.65 11.83
C GLY A 96 -34.34 -25.73 11.36
N GLY A 97 -35.54 -26.20 11.03
CA GLY A 97 -36.11 -27.52 11.19
C GLY A 97 -37.24 -27.73 10.20
N SER A 98 -37.31 -28.93 9.67
CA SER A 98 -38.53 -29.49 9.08
C SER A 98 -39.23 -30.24 10.20
N LYS A 99 -40.44 -29.79 10.54
CA LYS A 99 -41.65 -30.55 10.86
C LYS A 99 -42.66 -29.62 11.54
#